data_AF-A0ABC8TLK0-F1
#
_entry.id   AF-A0ABC8TLK0-F1
#
_cell.length_a   1.000
_cell.length_b   1.000
_cell.length_c   1.000
_cell.angle_alpha   90.00
_cell.angle_beta   90.00
_cell.angle_gamma   90.00
#
_symmetry.space_group_name_H-M   'P 1'
#
loop_
_entity.id
_entity.type
_entity.pdbx_description
1 polymer ?
#
loop_
_entity_poly.entity_id
_entity_poly.type
_entity_poly.pdbx_seq_one_letter_code
_entity_poly.pdbx_strand_id
1 'polypeptide(L)' 'MTCWPLVLFLNAFPFLLLVVLVCSPILLIQGNQAFKDKQWQRAIGFYTEAIKLNSNNATYYSNRAAAYLELG' A
#
# COMPACT_ATOMS: atom_id res chain seq x y z
N MET A 1 -18.09 12.18 37.22
CA MET A 1 -16.70 11.68 37.19
C MET A 1 -16.79 10.19 36.86
N THR A 2 -16.46 9.65 35.70
CA THR A 2 -15.77 10.12 34.50
C THR A 2 -16.38 9.41 33.29
N CYS A 3 -16.42 10.12 32.16
CA CYS A 3 -16.94 9.70 30.86
C CYS A 3 -16.06 8.57 30.27
N TRP A 4 -16.39 7.30 30.52
CA TRP A 4 -15.56 6.15 30.13
C TRP A 4 -16.08 5.32 28.92
N PRO A 5 -16.51 5.94 27.79
CA PRO A 5 -16.48 5.19 26.53
C PRO A 5 -15.67 5.88 25.40
N LEU A 6 -15.15 7.10 25.58
CA LEU A 6 -14.44 7.82 24.52
C LEU A 6 -12.92 7.53 24.43
N VAL A 7 -12.30 7.06 25.52
CA VAL A 7 -10.83 6.85 25.57
C VAL A 7 -10.38 5.56 24.87
N LEU A 8 -11.28 4.57 24.71
CA LEU A 8 -10.96 3.32 24.01
C LEU A 8 -10.91 3.49 22.47
N PHE A 9 -11.63 4.46 21.91
CA PHE A 9 -11.63 4.70 20.47
C PHE A 9 -10.40 5.51 19.98
N LEU A 10 -9.84 6.37 20.83
CA LEU A 10 -8.63 7.14 20.51
C LEU A 10 -7.35 6.27 20.51
N ASN A 11 -7.32 5.18 21.28
CA ASN A 11 -6.15 4.29 21.35
C ASN A 11 -6.10 3.21 20.26
N ALA A 12 -7.18 2.99 19.51
CA ALA A 12 -7.21 2.06 18.37
C ALA A 12 -6.80 2.73 17.03
N PHE A 13 -7.00 4.05 16.93
CA PHE A 13 -6.63 4.85 15.75
C PHE A 13 -5.12 4.82 15.39
N PRO A 14 -4.16 4.86 16.34
CA PRO A 14 -2.74 4.84 16.00
C PRO A 14 -2.28 3.50 15.39
N PHE A 15 -2.91 2.37 15.75
CA PHE A 15 -2.54 1.06 15.18
C PHE A 15 -2.92 0.93 13.72
N LEU A 16 -4.13 1.38 13.33
CA LEU A 16 -4.56 1.36 11.94
C LEU A 16 -3.71 2.31 11.07
N LEU A 17 -3.42 3.51 11.60
CA LEU A 17 -2.57 4.48 10.91
C LEU A 17 -1.15 3.96 10.71
N LEU A 18 -0.56 3.31 11.72
CA LEU A 18 0.78 2.71 11.65
C LEU A 18 0.84 1.59 10.60
N VAL A 19 -0.18 0.73 10.54
CA VAL A 19 -0.24 -0.37 9.54
C VAL A 19 -0.30 0.19 8.11
N VAL A 20 -1.13 1.20 7.86
CA VAL A 20 -1.24 1.83 6.53
C VAL A 20 0.07 2.52 6.13
N LEU A 21 0.72 3.22 7.06
CA LEU A 21 1.98 3.93 6.81
C LEU A 21 3.15 2.98 6.53
N VAL A 22 3.23 1.84 7.23
CA VAL A 22 4.32 0.86 7.08
C VAL A 22 4.08 -0.11 5.91
N CYS A 23 2.84 -0.48 5.59
CA CYS A 23 2.54 -1.42 4.50
C CYS A 23 2.69 -0.77 3.11
N SER A 24 2.45 0.54 3.01
CA SER A 24 2.63 1.35 1.81
C SER A 24 4.00 1.15 1.12
N PRO A 25 5.16 1.37 1.79
CA PRO A 25 6.47 1.18 1.17
C PRO A 25 6.83 -0.29 0.90
N ILE A 26 6.35 -1.22 1.72
CA ILE A 26 6.66 -2.66 1.58
C ILE A 26 6.11 -3.19 0.24
N LEU A 27 4.88 -2.83 -0.11
CA LEU A 27 4.26 -3.25 -1.37
C LEU A 27 4.97 -2.65 -2.59
N LEU A 28 5.52 -1.44 -2.47
CA LEU A 28 6.35 -0.83 -3.53
C LEU A 28 7.61 -1.67 -3.78
N ILE A 29 8.30 -2.06 -2.71
CA ILE A 29 9.54 -2.83 -2.79
C ILE A 29 9.25 -4.22 -3.39
N GLN A 30 8.19 -4.88 -2.93
CA GLN A 30 7.74 -6.17 -3.47
C GLN A 30 7.34 -6.07 -4.95
N GLY A 31 6.61 -5.02 -5.33
CA GLY A 31 6.24 -4.75 -6.72
C GLY A 31 7.47 -4.51 -7.60
N ASN A 32 8.43 -3.71 -7.13
CA ASN A 32 9.69 -3.44 -7.84
C ASN A 32 10.55 -4.71 -7.98
N GLN A 33 10.55 -5.58 -6.98
CA GLN A 33 11.26 -6.86 -7.06
C GLN A 33 10.59 -7.80 -8.07
N ALA A 34 9.27 -7.93 -8.02
CA ALA A 34 8.53 -8.71 -9.03
C ALA A 34 8.72 -8.16 -10.45
N PHE A 35 8.83 -6.83 -10.59
CA PHE A 35 9.15 -6.17 -11.86
C PHE A 35 10.55 -6.55 -12.35
N LYS A 36 11.58 -6.59 -11.47
CA LYS A 36 12.92 -7.07 -11.83
C LYS A 36 12.94 -8.54 -12.22
N ASP A 37 12.11 -9.36 -11.57
CA ASP A 37 11.95 -10.78 -11.86
C ASP A 37 11.13 -11.04 -13.15
N LYS A 38 10.77 -9.99 -13.90
CA LYS A 38 9.94 -10.02 -15.11
C LYS A 38 8.53 -10.60 -14.87
N GLN A 39 8.08 -10.62 -13.61
CA GLN A 39 6.74 -11.06 -13.22
C GLN A 39 5.78 -9.86 -13.24
N TRP A 40 5.52 -9.32 -14.43
CA TRP A 40 4.73 -8.09 -14.61
C TRP A 40 3.33 -8.19 -14.01
N GLN A 41 2.63 -9.31 -14.22
CA GLN A 41 1.29 -9.58 -13.68
C GLN A 41 1.27 -9.54 -12.15
N ARG A 42 2.32 -10.09 -11.52
CA ARG A 42 2.45 -10.11 -10.06
C ARG A 42 2.79 -8.73 -9.52
N ALA A 43 3.67 -7.99 -10.21
CA ALA A 43 3.99 -6.61 -9.88
C ALA A 43 2.74 -5.70 -9.92
N ILE A 44 1.90 -5.84 -10.94
CA ILE A 44 0.61 -5.13 -11.06
C ILE A 44 -0.30 -5.42 -9.87
N GLY A 45 -0.34 -6.67 -9.40
CA GLY A 45 -1.09 -7.07 -8.21
C GLY A 45 -0.62 -6.31 -6.96
N PHE A 46 0.69 -6.29 -6.69
CA PHE A 46 1.26 -5.56 -5.56
C PHE A 46 0.98 -4.05 -5.61
N TYR A 47 1.13 -3.42 -6.78
CA TYR A 47 0.81 -1.99 -6.93
C TYR A 47 -0.68 -1.71 -6.74
N THR A 48 -1.55 -2.62 -7.17
CA THR A 48 -3.01 -2.47 -7.01
C THR A 48 -3.41 -2.57 -5.54
N GLU A 49 -2.83 -3.51 -4.79
CA GLU A 49 -2.99 -3.59 -3.32
C GLU A 49 -2.47 -2.32 -2.63
N ALA A 50 -1.33 -1.80 -3.07
CA ALA A 50 -0.76 -0.56 -2.53
C ALA A 50 -1.69 0.66 -2.75
N ILE A 51 -2.31 0.75 -3.94
CA ILE A 51 -3.28 1.80 -4.27
C ILE A 51 -4.55 1.69 -3.40
N LYS A 52 -5.01 0.48 -3.09
CA LYS A 52 -6.19 0.29 -2.22
C LYS A 52 -5.92 0.77 -0.79
N LEU A 53 -4.70 0.56 -0.28
CA LEU A 53 -4.30 0.99 1.06
C LEU A 53 -3.98 2.48 1.10
N ASN A 54 -3.30 2.99 0.08
CA ASN A 54 -2.86 4.37 -0.01
C ASN A 54 -2.93 4.87 -1.46
N SER A 55 -4.10 5.37 -1.82
CA SER A 55 -4.38 5.93 -3.14
C SER A 55 -3.75 7.31 -3.37
N ASN A 56 -3.12 7.91 -2.35
CA ASN A 56 -2.57 9.25 -2.38
C ASN A 56 -1.15 9.30 -2.98
N ASN A 57 -0.48 8.15 -3.12
CA ASN A 57 0.87 8.09 -3.66
C ASN A 57 0.84 7.83 -5.17
N ALA A 58 1.26 8.84 -5.94
CA ALA A 58 1.34 8.77 -7.41
C ALA A 58 2.30 7.69 -7.92
N THR A 59 3.33 7.33 -7.13
CA THR A 59 4.36 6.35 -7.52
C THR A 59 3.77 4.99 -7.87
N TYR A 60 2.71 4.55 -7.16
CA TYR A 60 2.08 3.25 -7.44
C TYR A 60 1.43 3.20 -8.81
N TYR A 61 0.82 4.30 -9.23
CA TYR A 61 0.19 4.40 -10.54
C TYR A 61 1.24 4.40 -11.65
N SER A 62 2.33 5.15 -11.47
CA SER A 62 3.45 5.21 -12.42
C SER A 62 4.10 3.84 -12.60
N ASN A 63 4.42 3.14 -11.51
CA ASN A 63 5.06 1.82 -11.60
C ASN A 63 4.12 0.75 -12.15
N ARG A 64 2.82 0.84 -11.87
CA ARG A 64 1.82 -0.04 -12.47
C ARG A 64 1.68 0.19 -13.97
N ALA A 65 1.72 1.45 -14.42
CA ALA A 65 1.70 1.78 -15.85
C ALA A 65 2.94 1.21 -16.55
N ALA A 66 4.12 1.35 -15.96
CA ALA A 66 5.34 0.72 -16.48
C ALA A 66 5.20 -0.80 -16.60
N ALA A 67 4.62 -1.47 -15.60
CA ALA A 67 4.39 -2.91 -15.65
C ALA A 67 3.39 -3.34 -16.74
N TYR A 68 2.41 -2.51 -17.07
CA TYR A 68 1.53 -2.75 -18.22
C TYR A 68 2.24 -2.51 -19.56
N LEU A 69 3.15 -1.53 -19.63
CA LEU A 69 3.94 -1.28 -20.83
C LEU A 69 4.89 -2.43 -21.16
N GLU A 70 5.52 -3.05 -20.14
CA GLU A 70 6.41 -4.20 -20.34
C GLU A 70 5.66 -5.53 -20.60
N LEU A 71 4.36 -5.58 -20.30
CA LEU A 71 3.52 -6.75 -20.54
C LEU A 71 2.93 -6.76 -21.97
N GLY A 72 2.82 -5.60 -22.61
CA GLY A 72 2.37 -5.44 -24.00
C GLY A 72 3.52 -5.51 -24.99
#